data_AF-A0A2Z6RGL2-F1
#
_entry.id   AF-A0A2Z6RGL2-F1
#
_cell.length_a   1.000
_cell.length_b   1.000
_cell.length_c   1.000
_cell.angle_alpha   90.00
_cell.angle_beta   90.00
_cell.angle_gamma   90.00
#
_symmetry.space_group_name_H-M   'P 1'
#
loop_
_entity.id
_entity.type
_entity.pdbx_description
1 polymer ?
#
loop_
_entity_poly.entity_id
_entity_poly.type
_entity_poly.pdbx_seq_one_letter_code
_entity_poly.pdbx_strand_id
1 'polypeptide(L)'
;MCARRASIEESLLSFQTEFNLNPSQPLFKITYKSSPIWPISPISDHRKITRIAILDSSFNPPTNAHYQLIVRSVTNIFFQNGKSIIIQTPERQQQIKEQGLEFFDSCLLLYATKNADKILSSSDVSHVDRLLMMETLASHIQSTTPSDTHYTALKNLAVGVVTHPRFIDKAHGILSLLHSLSNSSFSFSNNTSRQFSLYFIMGYDTVIRLFNPQYYTNMREELAPFFETNYIICANREGYDEEEAEEQFYQSDIVREIIGREEEKIIRIKLDNEIAKISSTKVRDIIRNELKIKNKENTEEQNKIQNVLLELCPKPIFEFVIQKDLYRKVSVKNI
;
A
#
# COMPACT_ATOMS: atom_id res chain seq x y z
N MET A 1 -11.76 -0.72 -21.19
CA MET A 1 -10.39 -0.31 -20.84
C MET A 1 -9.96 1.03 -21.44
N CYS A 2 -10.15 1.30 -22.74
CA CYS A 2 -9.65 2.55 -23.35
C CYS A 2 -10.21 3.84 -22.71
N ALA A 3 -11.52 3.92 -22.44
CA ALA A 3 -12.11 5.08 -21.78
C ALA A 3 -11.55 5.31 -20.36
N ARG A 4 -11.34 4.23 -19.59
CA ARG A 4 -10.77 4.33 -18.24
C ARG A 4 -9.31 4.79 -18.26
N ARG A 5 -8.53 4.30 -19.24
CA ARG A 5 -7.16 4.76 -19.46
C ARG A 5 -7.11 6.26 -19.71
N ALA A 6 -7.91 6.77 -20.65
CA ALA A 6 -7.98 8.19 -20.97
C ALA A 6 -8.36 9.05 -19.75
N SER A 7 -9.31 8.58 -18.94
CA SER A 7 -9.69 9.25 -17.68
C SER A 7 -8.53 9.33 -16.67
N ILE A 8 -7.71 8.28 -16.54
CA ILE A 8 -6.51 8.32 -15.68
C ILE A 8 -5.45 9.24 -16.27
N GLU A 9 -5.23 9.21 -17.59
CA GLU A 9 -4.30 10.10 -18.29
C GLU A 9 -4.64 11.58 -18.07
N GLU A 10 -5.91 11.95 -18.23
CA GLU A 10 -6.41 13.31 -17.96
C GLU A 10 -6.24 13.70 -16.49
N SER A 11 -6.58 12.79 -15.57
CA SER A 11 -6.43 13.01 -14.13
C SER A 11 -4.95 13.25 -13.74
N LEU A 12 -4.03 12.47 -14.30
CA LEU A 12 -2.59 12.63 -14.08
C LEU A 12 -2.04 13.91 -14.71
N LEU A 13 -2.54 14.32 -15.88
CA LEU A 13 -2.15 15.59 -16.50
C LEU A 13 -2.58 16.78 -15.65
N SER A 14 -3.82 16.75 -15.14
CA SER A 14 -4.32 17.74 -14.18
C SER A 14 -3.50 17.74 -12.89
N PHE A 15 -3.19 16.55 -12.35
CA PHE A 15 -2.35 16.39 -11.16
C PHE A 15 -0.95 16.98 -11.33
N GLN A 16 -0.32 16.73 -12.48
CA GLN A 16 0.99 17.29 -12.78
C GLN A 16 0.93 18.82 -12.94
N THR A 17 -0.12 19.34 -13.58
CA THR A 17 -0.32 20.78 -13.75
C THR A 17 -0.46 21.48 -12.39
N GLU A 18 -1.27 20.93 -11.49
CA GLU A 18 -1.46 21.45 -10.14
C GLU A 18 -0.16 21.37 -9.32
N PHE A 19 0.56 20.26 -9.40
CA PHE A 19 1.87 20.12 -8.75
C PHE A 19 2.87 21.17 -9.25
N ASN A 20 2.87 21.48 -10.54
CA ASN A 20 3.77 22.50 -11.10
C ASN A 20 3.46 23.91 -10.58
N LEU A 21 2.24 24.19 -10.13
CA LEU A 21 1.88 25.47 -9.51
C LEU A 21 2.46 25.63 -8.11
N ASN A 22 2.57 24.54 -7.34
CA ASN A 22 3.18 24.56 -6.01
C ASN A 22 3.98 23.27 -5.71
N PRO A 23 5.21 23.14 -6.24
CA PRO A 23 5.97 21.89 -6.15
C PRO A 23 6.41 21.49 -4.75
N SER A 24 6.41 22.42 -3.79
CA SER A 24 6.80 22.16 -2.39
C SER A 24 5.64 21.61 -1.55
N GLN A 25 4.40 21.71 -2.04
CA GLN A 25 3.24 21.23 -1.32
C GLN A 25 2.94 19.77 -1.68
N PRO A 26 2.82 18.86 -0.70
CA PRO A 26 2.43 17.49 -0.96
C PRO A 26 1.04 17.42 -1.59
N LEU A 27 0.98 16.86 -2.79
CA LEU A 27 -0.27 16.71 -3.53
C LEU A 27 -0.66 15.23 -3.59
N PHE A 28 -1.89 14.94 -3.19
CA PHE A 28 -2.49 13.61 -3.20
C PHE A 28 -3.81 13.64 -3.98
N LYS A 29 -4.02 12.67 -4.86
CA LYS A 29 -5.30 12.46 -5.56
C LYS A 29 -5.71 11.00 -5.51
N ILE A 30 -7.01 10.79 -5.36
CA ILE A 30 -7.64 9.47 -5.50
C ILE A 30 -7.99 9.27 -6.98
N THR A 31 -7.49 8.20 -7.58
CA THR A 31 -7.83 7.86 -8.96
C THR A 31 -8.99 6.88 -9.02
N TYR A 32 -9.13 5.99 -8.04
CA TYR A 32 -10.20 4.98 -7.98
C TYR A 32 -10.70 4.79 -6.56
N LYS A 33 -12.00 4.49 -6.43
CA LYS A 33 -12.64 4.06 -5.19
C LYS A 33 -13.55 2.87 -5.49
N SER A 34 -13.52 1.86 -4.63
CA SER A 34 -14.47 0.76 -4.67
C SER A 34 -15.85 1.14 -4.13
N SER A 35 -15.90 2.19 -3.30
CA SER A 35 -17.08 2.67 -2.61
C SER A 35 -17.19 4.19 -2.74
N PRO A 36 -18.39 4.74 -3.00
CA PRO A 36 -18.57 6.19 -3.07
C PRO A 36 -18.26 6.88 -1.73
N ILE A 37 -18.45 6.17 -0.61
CA ILE A 37 -18.29 6.69 0.76
C ILE A 37 -16.88 6.52 1.35
N TRP A 38 -15.90 6.01 0.59
CA TRP A 38 -14.51 5.92 1.05
C TRP A 38 -14.03 7.30 1.58
N PRO A 39 -13.33 7.37 2.73
CA PRO A 39 -12.76 6.26 3.51
C PRO A 39 -13.70 5.70 4.61
N ILE A 40 -14.95 6.15 4.67
CA ILE A 40 -15.88 5.81 5.75
C ILE A 40 -16.46 4.42 5.51
N SER A 41 -16.44 3.56 6.53
CA SER A 41 -17.16 2.28 6.51
C SER A 41 -18.65 2.50 6.81
N PRO A 42 -19.59 1.82 6.13
CA PRO A 42 -21.03 1.98 6.38
C PRO A 42 -21.46 1.68 7.82
N ILE A 43 -20.63 0.91 8.54
CA ILE A 43 -20.90 0.42 9.89
C ILE A 43 -20.21 1.31 10.94
N SER A 44 -19.39 2.27 10.52
CA SER A 44 -18.62 3.13 11.42
C SER A 44 -19.48 4.27 11.97
N ASP A 45 -19.54 4.38 13.31
CA ASP A 45 -20.15 5.53 13.98
C ASP A 45 -19.41 6.80 13.59
N HIS A 46 -20.15 7.84 13.22
CA HIS A 46 -19.57 9.09 12.78
C HIS A 46 -18.71 9.81 13.82
N ARG A 47 -18.80 9.41 15.10
CA ARG A 47 -18.01 9.94 16.22
C ARG A 47 -16.69 9.21 16.47
N LYS A 48 -16.39 8.13 15.74
CA LYS A 48 -15.17 7.35 15.91
C LYS A 48 -14.07 7.76 14.93
N ILE A 49 -12.82 7.50 15.35
CA ILE A 49 -11.62 7.68 14.53
C ILE A 49 -11.71 6.77 13.31
N THR A 50 -11.52 7.32 12.11
CA THR A 50 -11.46 6.54 10.87
C THR A 50 -10.05 6.00 10.66
N ARG A 51 -9.88 4.68 10.67
CA ARG A 51 -8.61 3.98 10.52
C ARG A 51 -8.42 3.50 9.09
N ILE A 52 -7.32 3.91 8.45
CA ILE A 52 -7.03 3.61 7.05
C ILE A 52 -5.74 2.80 6.97
N ALA A 53 -5.83 1.57 6.44
CA ALA A 53 -4.67 0.75 6.13
C ALA A 53 -4.09 1.16 4.77
N ILE A 54 -2.82 1.55 4.72
CA ILE A 54 -2.19 2.13 3.53
C ILE A 54 -1.03 1.24 3.08
N LEU A 55 -1.15 0.61 1.91
CA LEU A 55 -0.04 -0.09 1.28
C LEU A 55 0.60 0.84 0.24
N ASP A 56 1.77 1.37 0.58
CA ASP A 56 2.57 2.20 -0.32
C ASP A 56 3.64 1.37 -1.04
N SER A 57 3.60 1.36 -2.37
CA SER A 57 4.56 0.62 -3.19
C SER A 57 4.63 1.17 -4.61
N SER A 58 5.66 0.74 -5.35
CA SER A 58 5.79 1.03 -6.79
C SER A 58 4.80 0.27 -7.67
N PHE A 59 4.22 -0.84 -7.17
CA PHE A 59 3.24 -1.68 -7.88
C PHE A 59 3.62 -1.97 -9.35
N ASN A 60 4.84 -2.46 -9.57
CA ASN A 60 5.45 -2.55 -10.91
C ASN A 60 5.96 -3.97 -11.26
N PRO A 61 5.11 -5.01 -11.35
CA PRO A 61 3.66 -5.01 -11.12
C PRO A 61 3.31 -5.29 -9.65
N PRO A 62 2.03 -5.18 -9.24
CA PRO A 62 1.56 -5.82 -8.03
C PRO A 62 1.83 -7.33 -8.03
N THR A 63 2.04 -7.91 -6.84
CA THR A 63 2.39 -9.32 -6.64
C THR A 63 1.57 -9.93 -5.51
N ASN A 64 1.65 -11.24 -5.32
CA ASN A 64 1.01 -11.93 -4.21
C ASN A 64 1.54 -11.45 -2.85
N ALA A 65 2.79 -10.97 -2.76
CA ALA A 65 3.28 -10.29 -1.55
C ALA A 65 2.46 -9.04 -1.22
N HIS A 66 2.17 -8.18 -2.20
CA HIS A 66 1.35 -6.98 -1.98
C HIS A 66 -0.07 -7.35 -1.53
N TYR A 67 -0.68 -8.34 -2.19
CA TYR A 67 -2.00 -8.86 -1.83
C TYR A 67 -2.03 -9.40 -0.39
N GLN A 68 -1.07 -10.26 -0.03
CA GLN A 68 -1.00 -10.86 1.30
C GLN A 68 -0.69 -9.83 2.38
N LEU A 69 0.16 -8.84 2.10
CA LEU A 69 0.45 -7.73 3.04
C LEU A 69 -0.81 -6.99 3.46
N ILE A 70 -1.62 -6.53 2.48
CA ILE A 70 -2.83 -5.76 2.80
C ILE A 70 -3.88 -6.65 3.46
N VAL A 71 -4.08 -7.88 2.97
CA VAL A 71 -5.07 -8.81 3.53
C VAL A 71 -4.71 -9.16 4.98
N ARG A 72 -3.49 -9.66 5.24
CA ARG A 72 -3.07 -10.04 6.60
C ARG A 72 -3.06 -8.87 7.57
N SER A 73 -2.66 -7.68 7.12
CA SER A 73 -2.71 -6.48 7.96
C SER A 73 -4.13 -6.21 8.45
N VAL A 74 -5.12 -6.31 7.55
CA VAL A 74 -6.52 -6.03 7.91
C VAL A 74 -7.17 -7.19 8.66
N THR A 75 -6.84 -8.45 8.36
CA THR A 75 -7.49 -9.61 8.98
C THR A 75 -6.91 -9.97 10.35
N ASN A 76 -5.66 -9.57 10.63
CA ASN A 76 -4.96 -9.99 11.85
C ASN A 76 -4.81 -8.87 12.87
N ILE A 77 -5.09 -7.62 12.50
CA ILE A 77 -4.98 -6.48 13.41
C ILE A 77 -6.36 -5.96 13.75
N PHE A 78 -6.63 -5.92 15.05
CA PHE A 78 -7.86 -5.42 15.66
C PHE A 78 -7.51 -4.30 16.62
N PHE A 79 -8.51 -3.54 17.05
CA PHE A 79 -8.31 -2.43 17.98
C PHE A 79 -9.26 -2.56 19.15
N GLN A 80 -8.75 -2.35 20.36
CA GLN A 80 -9.56 -2.30 21.58
C GLN A 80 -9.09 -1.13 22.42
N ASN A 81 -10.01 -0.22 22.76
CA ASN A 81 -9.71 0.99 23.53
C ASN A 81 -8.52 1.79 22.94
N GLY A 82 -8.43 1.87 21.61
CA GLY A 82 -7.36 2.58 20.91
C GLY A 82 -6.05 1.78 20.72
N LYS A 83 -5.88 0.64 21.40
CA LYS A 83 -4.68 -0.20 21.29
C LYS A 83 -4.83 -1.29 20.23
N SER A 84 -3.77 -1.54 19.46
CA SER A 84 -3.76 -2.61 18.46
C SER A 84 -3.55 -3.99 19.10
N ILE A 85 -4.33 -4.97 18.66
CA ILE A 85 -4.24 -6.38 19.06
C ILE A 85 -3.94 -7.20 17.81
N ILE A 86 -2.89 -8.01 17.86
CA ILE A 86 -2.51 -8.90 16.76
C ILE A 86 -3.00 -10.32 17.07
N ILE A 87 -3.85 -10.84 16.19
CA ILE A 87 -4.30 -12.23 16.21
C ILE A 87 -3.63 -12.97 15.05
N GLN A 88 -2.61 -13.76 15.37
CA GLN A 88 -1.88 -14.55 14.38
C GLN A 88 -2.39 -15.99 14.26
N THR A 89 -3.20 -16.47 15.22
CA THR A 89 -3.71 -17.85 15.22
C THR A 89 -5.23 -17.92 15.46
N PRO A 90 -5.93 -18.88 14.83
CA PRO A 90 -7.37 -19.09 15.02
C PRO A 90 -7.78 -19.32 16.48
N GLU A 91 -6.91 -19.92 17.29
CA GLU A 91 -7.19 -20.22 18.71
C GLU A 91 -7.28 -18.93 19.55
N ARG A 92 -6.46 -17.92 19.24
CA ARG A 92 -6.58 -16.59 19.87
C ARG A 92 -7.85 -15.87 19.42
N GLN A 93 -8.30 -16.10 18.18
CA GLN A 93 -9.54 -15.53 17.64
C GLN A 93 -10.76 -15.97 18.45
N GLN A 94 -10.81 -17.24 18.88
CA GLN A 94 -11.89 -17.78 19.72
C GLN A 94 -11.85 -17.28 21.18
N GLN A 95 -10.68 -16.89 21.69
CA GLN A 95 -10.50 -16.42 23.06
C GLN A 95 -10.84 -14.93 23.23
N ILE A 96 -10.78 -14.15 22.15
CA ILE A 96 -11.12 -12.74 22.21
C ILE A 96 -12.65 -12.61 22.15
N LYS A 97 -13.24 -12.10 23.23
CA LYS A 97 -14.64 -11.69 23.21
C LYS A 97 -14.79 -10.61 22.15
N GLU A 98 -15.46 -10.91 21.05
CA GLU A 98 -15.68 -10.01 19.90
C GLU A 98 -16.34 -8.67 20.30
N GLN A 99 -16.94 -8.61 21.49
CA GLN A 99 -17.56 -7.40 22.03
C GLN A 99 -16.54 -6.27 22.20
N GLY A 100 -16.73 -5.20 21.42
CA GLY A 100 -15.95 -3.97 21.53
C GLY A 100 -14.66 -3.96 20.72
N LEU A 101 -14.40 -4.96 19.87
CA LEU A 101 -13.34 -4.88 18.87
C LEU A 101 -13.71 -3.88 17.78
N GLU A 102 -12.72 -3.09 17.38
CA GLU A 102 -12.76 -2.20 16.25
C GLU A 102 -11.79 -2.70 15.17
N PHE A 103 -12.08 -2.33 13.92
CA PHE A 103 -11.36 -2.80 12.74
C PHE A 103 -10.89 -1.60 11.92
N PHE A 104 -10.18 -1.87 10.82
CA PHE A 104 -9.97 -0.84 9.80
C PHE A 104 -11.29 -0.47 9.12
N ASP A 105 -11.43 0.81 8.74
CA ASP A 105 -12.60 1.30 8.00
C ASP A 105 -12.41 1.20 6.49
N SER A 106 -11.16 1.35 6.03
CA SER A 106 -10.82 1.34 4.61
C SER A 106 -9.36 1.00 4.35
N CYS A 107 -9.06 0.68 3.09
CA CYS A 107 -7.69 0.52 2.61
C CYS A 107 -7.37 1.57 1.54
N LEU A 108 -6.08 1.89 1.40
CA LEU A 108 -5.53 2.70 0.33
C LEU A 108 -4.32 2.00 -0.28
N LEU A 109 -4.38 1.75 -1.59
CA LEU A 109 -3.19 1.41 -2.37
C LEU A 109 -2.57 2.74 -2.84
N LEU A 110 -1.40 3.07 -2.30
CA LEU A 110 -0.75 4.35 -2.53
C LEU A 110 0.43 4.20 -3.50
N TYR A 111 0.47 5.06 -4.51
CA TYR A 111 1.57 5.13 -5.46
C TYR A 111 2.25 6.50 -5.44
N ALA A 112 3.53 6.54 -5.11
CA ALA A 112 4.34 7.74 -5.22
C ALA A 112 4.95 7.87 -6.63
N THR A 113 4.73 9.00 -7.31
CA THR A 113 5.32 9.25 -8.64
C THR A 113 6.82 9.46 -8.58
N LYS A 114 7.33 9.88 -7.41
CA LYS A 114 8.74 9.99 -7.08
C LYS A 114 9.06 9.08 -5.89
N ASN A 115 10.18 8.37 -5.95
CA ASN A 115 10.75 7.65 -4.82
C ASN A 115 12.02 8.37 -4.37
N ALA A 116 12.31 8.39 -3.07
CA ALA A 116 13.48 9.09 -2.53
C ALA A 116 14.79 8.56 -3.13
N ASP A 117 14.87 7.23 -3.33
CA ASP A 117 16.10 6.55 -3.73
C ASP A 117 16.06 5.95 -5.13
N LYS A 118 14.92 6.01 -5.84
CA LYS A 118 14.75 5.34 -7.15
C LYS A 118 14.43 6.33 -8.25
N ILE A 119 15.34 6.40 -9.22
CA ILE A 119 15.10 6.96 -10.55
C ILE A 119 14.29 5.93 -11.35
N LEU A 120 13.25 6.39 -12.07
CA LEU A 120 12.47 5.53 -12.96
C LEU A 120 13.43 4.86 -13.96
N SER A 121 13.43 3.53 -13.99
CA SER A 121 14.27 2.78 -14.92
C SER A 121 13.59 2.69 -16.28
N SER A 122 14.35 2.50 -17.36
CA SER A 122 13.79 2.19 -18.70
C SER A 122 12.93 0.92 -18.74
N SER A 123 12.94 0.16 -17.66
CA SER A 123 12.29 -1.13 -17.48
C SER A 123 10.93 -1.02 -16.75
N ASP A 124 10.57 0.21 -16.37
CA ASP A 124 9.35 0.57 -15.67
C ASP A 124 8.20 0.81 -16.64
N VAL A 125 6.99 0.33 -16.31
CA VAL A 125 5.80 0.66 -17.08
C VAL A 125 5.25 2.03 -16.70
N SER A 126 4.40 2.59 -17.57
CA SER A 126 3.83 3.93 -17.37
C SER A 126 3.05 4.06 -16.05
N HIS A 127 2.97 5.28 -15.51
CA HIS A 127 2.14 5.58 -14.33
C HIS A 127 0.69 5.10 -14.50
N VAL A 128 0.14 5.26 -15.71
CA VAL A 128 -1.22 4.84 -16.05
C VAL A 128 -1.38 3.33 -15.95
N ASP A 129 -0.43 2.56 -16.50
CA ASP A 129 -0.49 1.10 -16.44
C ASP A 129 -0.34 0.58 -15.00
N ARG A 130 0.50 1.22 -14.18
CA ARG A 130 0.60 0.92 -12.74
C ARG A 130 -0.72 1.14 -12.02
N LEU A 131 -1.35 2.31 -12.22
CA LEU A 131 -2.64 2.62 -11.60
C LEU A 131 -3.74 1.65 -12.05
N LEU A 132 -3.79 1.29 -13.34
CA LEU A 132 -4.73 0.27 -13.83
C LEU A 132 -4.49 -1.12 -13.20
N MET A 133 -3.23 -1.53 -13.02
CA MET A 133 -2.91 -2.76 -12.28
C MET A 133 -3.30 -2.64 -10.80
N MET A 134 -3.14 -1.47 -10.16
CA MET A 134 -3.59 -1.25 -8.78
C MET A 134 -5.13 -1.32 -8.66
N GLU A 135 -5.88 -0.77 -9.61
CA GLU A 135 -7.34 -0.90 -9.68
C GLU A 135 -7.77 -2.36 -9.84
N THR A 136 -7.02 -3.10 -10.66
CA THR A 136 -7.21 -4.55 -10.85
C THR A 136 -6.94 -5.31 -9.56
N LEU A 137 -5.88 -4.96 -8.81
CA LEU A 137 -5.59 -5.55 -7.50
C LEU A 137 -6.70 -5.24 -6.49
N ALA A 138 -7.15 -3.98 -6.42
CA ALA A 138 -8.21 -3.56 -5.51
C ALA A 138 -9.52 -4.32 -5.76
N SER A 139 -9.86 -4.53 -7.04
CA SER A 139 -11.02 -5.32 -7.45
C SER A 139 -10.87 -6.80 -7.10
N HIS A 140 -9.66 -7.35 -7.27
CA HIS A 140 -9.35 -8.72 -6.89
C HIS A 140 -9.47 -8.95 -5.38
N ILE A 141 -8.95 -8.04 -4.55
CA ILE A 141 -9.08 -8.07 -3.09
C ILE A 141 -10.56 -8.10 -2.70
N GLN A 142 -11.38 -7.18 -3.23
CA GLN A 142 -12.83 -7.16 -2.98
C GLN A 142 -13.50 -8.50 -3.33
N SER A 143 -13.19 -9.05 -4.50
CA SER A 143 -13.83 -10.28 -4.99
C SER A 143 -13.47 -11.53 -4.18
N THR A 144 -12.29 -11.54 -3.56
CA THR A 144 -11.78 -12.67 -2.76
C THR A 144 -12.05 -12.51 -1.27
N THR A 145 -12.48 -11.32 -0.84
CA THR A 145 -12.79 -11.04 0.56
C THR A 145 -14.15 -11.63 0.94
N PRO A 146 -14.22 -12.45 2.02
CA PRO A 146 -15.48 -12.97 2.53
C PRO A 146 -16.50 -11.85 2.84
N SER A 147 -17.79 -12.19 2.78
CA SER A 147 -18.86 -11.31 3.25
C SER A 147 -18.98 -11.37 4.77
N ASP A 148 -17.95 -10.88 5.44
CA ASP A 148 -17.88 -10.70 6.89
C ASP A 148 -17.75 -9.20 7.19
N THR A 149 -18.45 -8.74 8.22
CA THR A 149 -18.36 -7.37 8.73
C THR A 149 -16.96 -7.01 9.22
N HIS A 150 -16.18 -7.99 9.70
CA HIS A 150 -14.81 -7.79 10.20
C HIS A 150 -13.82 -7.37 9.09
N TYR A 151 -14.10 -7.74 7.83
CA TYR A 151 -13.20 -7.48 6.70
C TYR A 151 -13.73 -6.38 5.77
N THR A 152 -14.60 -5.51 6.29
CA THR A 152 -15.25 -4.44 5.51
C THR A 152 -14.26 -3.46 4.89
N ALA A 153 -13.11 -3.20 5.52
CA ALA A 153 -12.03 -2.41 4.92
C ALA A 153 -11.49 -3.00 3.60
N LEU A 154 -11.43 -4.34 3.48
CA LEU A 154 -11.05 -5.03 2.23
C LEU A 154 -12.15 -4.99 1.15
N LYS A 155 -13.30 -4.38 1.46
CA LYS A 155 -14.33 -4.01 0.47
C LYS A 155 -14.40 -2.50 0.22
N ASN A 156 -13.69 -1.71 1.02
CA ASN A 156 -13.64 -0.25 0.97
C ASN A 156 -12.23 0.23 0.63
N LEU A 157 -11.78 0.00 -0.60
CA LEU A 157 -10.45 0.35 -1.10
C LEU A 157 -10.48 1.61 -1.96
N ALA A 158 -9.40 2.39 -1.88
CA ALA A 158 -9.06 3.39 -2.88
C ALA A 158 -7.68 3.12 -3.48
N VAL A 159 -7.47 3.66 -4.68
CA VAL A 159 -6.15 3.81 -5.29
C VAL A 159 -5.85 5.31 -5.34
N GLY A 160 -4.68 5.68 -4.83
CA GLY A 160 -4.26 7.08 -4.80
C GLY A 160 -2.84 7.28 -5.30
N VAL A 161 -2.59 8.48 -5.80
CA VAL A 161 -1.30 8.94 -6.29
C VAL A 161 -0.81 10.13 -5.46
N VAL A 162 0.49 10.15 -5.15
CA VAL A 162 1.13 11.21 -4.38
C VAL A 162 2.44 11.66 -5.04
N THR A 163 2.75 12.96 -4.97
CA THR A 163 3.92 13.53 -5.65
C THR A 163 5.23 13.44 -4.86
N HIS A 164 5.13 13.30 -3.53
CA HIS A 164 6.29 13.39 -2.64
C HIS A 164 6.73 12.01 -2.12
N PRO A 165 8.05 11.80 -1.96
CA PRO A 165 8.58 10.50 -1.61
C PRO A 165 8.61 10.21 -0.09
N ARG A 166 8.67 11.24 0.77
CA ARG A 166 8.79 11.07 2.22
C ARG A 166 7.43 10.73 2.82
N PHE A 167 7.40 9.85 3.82
CA PHE A 167 6.15 9.44 4.45
C PHE A 167 5.41 10.55 5.18
N ILE A 168 6.13 11.52 5.73
CA ILE A 168 5.56 12.72 6.34
C ILE A 168 4.75 13.51 5.31
N ASP A 169 5.34 13.76 4.13
CA ASP A 169 4.68 14.47 3.04
C ASP A 169 3.45 13.70 2.53
N LYS A 170 3.57 12.36 2.44
CA LYS A 170 2.46 11.49 2.03
C LYS A 170 1.29 11.58 3.00
N ALA A 171 1.56 11.46 4.31
CA ALA A 171 0.56 11.58 5.35
C ALA A 171 -0.12 12.97 5.30
N HIS A 172 0.66 14.03 5.15
CA HIS A 172 0.15 15.40 5.02
C HIS A 172 -0.82 15.54 3.84
N GLY A 173 -0.41 15.09 2.65
CA GLY A 173 -1.26 15.16 1.45
C GLY A 173 -2.56 14.36 1.60
N ILE A 174 -2.50 13.17 2.19
CA ILE A 174 -3.67 12.34 2.45
C ILE A 174 -4.62 13.01 3.45
N LEU A 175 -4.12 13.42 4.61
CA LEU A 175 -4.93 14.07 5.65
C LEU A 175 -5.56 15.37 5.17
N SER A 176 -4.83 16.18 4.38
CA SER A 176 -5.35 17.42 3.79
C SER A 176 -6.61 17.15 2.95
N LEU A 177 -6.58 16.14 2.07
CA LEU A 177 -7.75 15.75 1.29
C LEU A 177 -8.88 15.24 2.20
N LEU A 178 -8.59 14.37 3.17
CA LEU A 178 -9.59 13.78 4.05
C LEU A 178 -10.34 14.81 4.89
N HIS A 179 -9.62 15.81 5.42
CA HIS A 179 -10.22 16.92 6.13
C HIS A 179 -11.05 17.82 5.20
N SER A 180 -10.57 18.09 3.98
CA SER A 180 -11.36 18.82 2.98
C SER A 180 -12.68 18.12 2.64
N LEU A 181 -12.66 16.79 2.44
CA LEU A 181 -13.86 16.00 2.15
C LEU A 181 -14.84 16.04 3.34
N SER A 182 -14.32 15.95 4.56
CA SER A 182 -15.13 15.98 5.78
C SER A 182 -15.82 17.33 6.00
N ASN A 183 -15.14 18.43 5.69
CA ASN A 183 -15.68 19.78 5.86
C ASN A 183 -16.70 20.16 4.79
N SER A 184 -16.61 19.57 3.59
CA SER A 184 -17.53 19.82 2.47
C SER A 184 -18.90 19.16 2.60
N SER A 185 -19.03 18.16 3.46
CA SER A 185 -20.30 17.46 3.72
C SER A 185 -21.11 18.29 4.72
N PHE A 186 -22.18 18.98 4.27
CA PHE A 186 -23.11 19.79 5.07
C PHE A 186 -23.44 19.17 6.45
N SER A 187 -22.67 19.51 7.48
CA SER A 187 -22.91 19.04 8.85
C SER A 187 -23.40 20.22 9.69
N PHE A 188 -24.71 20.27 9.89
CA PHE A 188 -25.44 21.26 10.70
C PHE A 188 -25.43 20.94 12.21
N SER A 189 -24.52 20.08 12.70
CA SER A 189 -24.47 19.77 14.13
C SER A 189 -23.05 19.57 14.63
N ASN A 190 -22.65 20.46 15.55
CA ASN A 190 -21.54 20.39 16.51
C ASN A 190 -20.12 20.15 15.97
N ASN A 191 -19.31 21.22 16.05
CA ASN A 191 -17.85 21.45 16.00
C ASN A 191 -16.81 20.31 16.19
N THR A 192 -17.13 19.01 16.18
CA THR A 192 -16.12 17.95 16.28
C THR A 192 -15.69 17.50 14.87
N SER A 193 -14.49 17.91 14.46
CA SER A 193 -13.86 17.41 13.24
C SER A 193 -13.64 15.89 13.32
N ARG A 194 -13.92 15.18 12.22
CA ARG A 194 -13.60 13.75 12.12
C ARG A 194 -12.09 13.55 12.23
N GLN A 195 -11.69 12.61 13.07
CA GLN A 195 -10.30 12.21 13.24
C GLN A 195 -9.95 11.03 12.32
N PHE A 196 -8.73 11.02 11.82
CA PHE A 196 -8.19 10.00 10.95
C PHE A 196 -6.89 9.45 11.53
N SER A 197 -6.73 8.13 11.48
CA SER A 197 -5.45 7.47 11.78
C SER A 197 -4.99 6.68 10.57
N LEU A 198 -3.76 6.94 10.12
CA LEU A 198 -3.18 6.28 8.95
C LEU A 198 -2.21 5.18 9.39
N TYR A 199 -2.34 3.99 8.82
CA TYR A 199 -1.49 2.84 9.13
C TYR A 199 -0.73 2.44 7.88
N PHE A 200 0.53 2.88 7.77
CA PHE A 200 1.37 2.57 6.63
C PHE A 200 1.96 1.16 6.76
N ILE A 201 1.62 0.29 5.81
CA ILE A 201 2.13 -1.07 5.69
C ILE A 201 3.44 -1.02 4.92
N MET A 202 4.50 -1.51 5.55
CA MET A 202 5.87 -1.43 5.05
C MET A 202 6.64 -2.71 5.30
N GLY A 203 7.60 -3.03 4.43
CA GLY A 203 8.63 -4.02 4.76
C GLY A 203 9.67 -3.42 5.69
N TYR A 204 10.32 -4.26 6.50
CA TYR A 204 11.36 -3.85 7.45
C TYR A 204 12.46 -2.98 6.84
N ASP A 205 12.92 -3.28 5.62
CA ASP A 205 13.90 -2.46 4.89
C ASP A 205 13.45 -1.00 4.67
N THR A 206 12.13 -0.78 4.53
CA THR A 206 11.54 0.55 4.37
C THR A 206 11.40 1.25 5.72
N VAL A 207 11.13 0.51 6.79
CA VAL A 207 11.12 1.06 8.16
C VAL A 207 12.51 1.52 8.57
N ILE A 208 13.57 0.77 8.26
CA ILE A 208 14.95 1.23 8.46
C ILE A 208 15.19 2.55 7.75
N ARG A 209 14.75 2.68 6.49
CA ARG A 209 14.86 3.95 5.73
C ARG A 209 14.02 5.07 6.35
N LEU A 210 12.85 4.79 6.90
CA LEU A 210 12.03 5.79 7.61
C LEU A 210 12.81 6.41 8.77
N PHE A 211 13.60 5.62 9.51
CA PHE A 211 14.44 6.08 10.62
C PHE A 211 15.88 6.37 10.20
N ASN A 212 16.15 6.64 8.92
CA ASN A 212 17.50 7.03 8.47
C ASN A 212 17.67 8.56 8.51
N PRO A 213 18.64 9.11 9.28
CA PRO A 213 18.82 10.56 9.46
C PRO A 213 19.07 11.32 8.16
N GLN A 214 19.57 10.67 7.11
CA GLN A 214 19.86 11.33 5.83
C GLN A 214 18.62 11.95 5.14
N TYR A 215 17.41 11.51 5.51
CA TYR A 215 16.16 12.01 4.92
C TYR A 215 15.51 13.15 5.71
N TYR A 216 16.18 13.68 6.73
CA TYR A 216 15.63 14.68 7.66
C TYR A 216 16.63 15.80 7.90
N THR A 217 16.10 17.00 8.13
CA THR A 217 16.93 18.07 8.71
C THR A 217 17.04 17.83 10.22
N ASN A 218 15.91 17.51 10.86
CA ASN A 218 15.84 17.07 12.23
C ASN A 218 14.82 15.93 12.33
N MET A 219 15.31 14.69 12.40
CA MET A 219 14.43 13.52 12.36
C MET A 219 13.41 13.51 13.49
N ARG A 220 13.80 13.91 14.71
CA ARG A 220 12.89 13.86 15.86
C ARG A 220 11.76 14.86 15.73
N GLU A 221 12.09 16.10 15.39
CA GLU A 221 11.10 17.17 15.20
C GLU A 221 10.13 16.88 14.05
N GLU A 222 10.58 16.12 13.05
CA GLU A 222 9.76 15.75 11.90
C GLU A 222 8.94 14.46 12.13
N LEU A 223 9.51 13.43 12.77
CA LEU A 223 8.83 12.14 12.98
C LEU A 223 7.93 12.11 14.22
N ALA A 224 8.22 12.85 15.29
CA ALA A 224 7.36 12.83 16.47
C ALA A 224 5.92 13.32 16.16
N PRO A 225 5.71 14.45 15.44
CA PRO A 225 4.38 14.86 15.01
C PRO A 225 3.74 13.88 14.00
N PHE A 226 4.55 13.24 13.15
CA PHE A 226 4.06 12.20 12.24
C PHE A 226 3.40 11.06 13.03
N PHE A 227 4.02 10.56 14.10
CA PHE A 227 3.46 9.45 14.89
C PHE A 227 2.26 9.81 15.77
N GLU A 228 1.81 11.07 15.83
CA GLU A 228 0.59 11.45 16.55
C GLU A 228 -0.67 10.83 15.91
N THR A 229 -0.74 10.83 14.57
CA THR A 229 -1.88 10.33 13.79
C THR A 229 -1.52 9.19 12.85
N ASN A 230 -0.22 8.86 12.72
CA ASN A 230 0.27 7.83 11.82
C ASN A 230 0.90 6.67 12.61
N TYR A 231 0.73 5.48 12.06
CA TYR A 231 1.18 4.20 12.61
C TYR A 231 1.88 3.42 11.50
N ILE A 232 2.77 2.51 11.88
CA ILE A 232 3.48 1.64 10.96
C ILE A 232 3.04 0.20 11.20
N ILE A 233 2.76 -0.53 10.12
CA ILE A 233 2.63 -1.99 10.14
C ILE A 233 3.86 -2.54 9.44
N CYS A 234 4.80 -3.06 10.21
CA CYS A 234 6.05 -3.61 9.70
C CYS A 234 5.89 -5.10 9.43
N ALA A 235 6.16 -5.53 8.20
CA ALA A 235 6.24 -6.93 7.82
C ALA A 235 7.71 -7.37 7.64
N ASN A 236 7.98 -8.63 7.98
CA ASN A 236 9.26 -9.27 7.70
C ASN A 236 9.53 -9.35 6.19
N ARG A 237 10.81 -9.41 5.83
CA ARG A 237 11.27 -9.48 4.45
C ARG A 237 12.53 -10.34 4.35
N GLU A 238 12.58 -11.18 3.31
CA GLU A 238 13.73 -12.03 3.03
C GLU A 238 15.03 -11.20 2.97
N GLY A 239 16.08 -11.70 3.62
CA GLY A 239 17.39 -11.07 3.67
C GLY A 239 17.55 -10.07 4.83
N TYR A 240 16.54 -9.95 5.69
CA TYR A 240 16.60 -9.24 6.97
C TYR A 240 16.12 -10.12 8.13
N ASP A 241 16.28 -11.44 8.01
CA ASP A 241 15.73 -12.44 8.94
C ASP A 241 16.58 -12.62 10.22
N GLU A 242 17.52 -11.71 10.48
CA GLU A 242 18.27 -11.67 11.73
C GLU A 242 17.41 -11.03 12.82
N GLU A 243 16.62 -11.86 13.50
CA GLU A 243 15.70 -11.42 14.58
C GLU A 243 16.43 -10.55 15.61
N GLU A 244 17.68 -10.85 15.94
CA GLU A 244 18.49 -10.05 16.87
C GLU A 244 18.77 -8.62 16.34
N ALA A 245 19.11 -8.47 15.06
CA ALA A 245 19.36 -7.17 14.47
C ALA A 245 18.07 -6.33 14.36
N GLU A 246 16.94 -6.98 14.08
CA GLU A 246 15.61 -6.36 14.09
C GLU A 246 15.25 -5.85 15.50
N GLU A 247 15.42 -6.68 16.53
CA GLU A 247 15.21 -6.27 17.92
C GLU A 247 16.13 -5.12 18.33
N GLN A 248 17.42 -5.20 18.00
CA GLN A 248 18.39 -4.12 18.29
C GLN A 248 17.98 -2.80 17.64
N PHE A 249 17.48 -2.82 16.40
CA PHE A 249 16.98 -1.64 15.73
C PHE A 249 15.79 -1.01 16.47
N TYR A 250 14.77 -1.79 16.84
CA TYR A 250 13.60 -1.27 17.56
C TYR A 250 13.92 -0.83 18.99
N GLN A 251 14.95 -1.40 19.60
CA GLN A 251 15.42 -1.02 20.93
C GLN A 251 16.40 0.15 20.94
N SER A 252 16.83 0.62 19.76
CA SER A 252 17.74 1.75 19.64
C SER A 252 17.15 3.04 20.22
N ASP A 253 18.03 3.90 20.75
CA ASP A 253 17.63 5.17 21.38
C ASP A 253 16.83 6.05 20.41
N ILE A 254 17.24 6.11 19.13
CA ILE A 254 16.57 6.94 18.12
C ILE A 254 15.12 6.51 17.88
N VAL A 255 14.84 5.20 17.84
CA VAL A 255 13.48 4.69 17.65
C VAL A 255 12.66 4.97 18.90
N ARG A 256 13.15 4.53 20.07
CA ARG A 256 12.45 4.68 21.36
C ARG A 256 12.16 6.13 21.75
N GLU A 257 13.03 7.05 21.37
CA GLU A 257 12.85 8.46 21.65
C GLU A 257 11.78 9.12 20.76
N ILE A 258 11.61 8.62 19.53
CA ILE A 258 10.62 9.13 18.57
C ILE A 258 9.23 8.51 18.81
N ILE A 259 9.15 7.18 18.97
CA ILE A 259 7.86 6.49 19.11
C ILE A 259 7.41 6.33 20.56
N GLY A 260 8.30 6.60 21.53
CA GLY A 260 8.08 6.34 22.95
C GLY A 260 8.49 4.93 23.36
N ARG A 261 8.28 4.62 24.65
CA ARG A 261 8.58 3.30 25.25
C ARG A 261 7.48 2.27 25.03
N GLU A 262 6.29 2.70 24.61
CA GLU A 262 5.17 1.83 24.30
C GLU A 262 5.16 1.59 22.79
N GLU A 263 5.42 0.35 22.36
CA GLU A 263 5.55 -0.09 20.95
C GLU A 263 4.24 0.06 20.12
N GLU A 264 3.26 0.80 20.61
CA GLU A 264 1.91 0.93 20.03
C GLU A 264 1.91 1.62 18.65
N LYS A 265 2.99 2.31 18.29
CA LYS A 265 3.12 3.02 17.01
C LYS A 265 3.64 2.14 15.86
N ILE A 266 4.26 1.00 16.17
CA ILE A 266 4.79 0.06 15.17
C ILE A 266 4.25 -1.34 15.46
N ILE A 267 3.34 -1.79 14.62
CA ILE A 267 2.72 -3.12 14.69
C ILE A 267 3.53 -4.07 13.81
N ARG A 268 4.06 -5.15 14.38
CA ARG A 268 4.89 -6.12 13.65
C ARG A 268 4.09 -7.35 13.24
N ILE A 269 4.09 -7.69 11.96
CA ILE A 269 3.40 -8.86 11.40
C ILE A 269 4.39 -9.78 10.67
N LYS A 270 4.09 -11.08 10.64
CA LYS A 270 4.88 -12.08 9.93
C LYS A 270 4.13 -12.62 8.71
N LEU A 271 4.71 -12.43 7.54
CA LEU A 271 4.37 -13.12 6.30
C LEU A 271 5.03 -14.50 6.28
N ASP A 272 4.40 -15.42 5.58
CA ASP A 272 5.00 -16.72 5.28
C ASP A 272 6.27 -16.52 4.46
N ASN A 273 7.30 -17.31 4.75
CA ASN A 273 8.62 -17.15 4.16
C ASN A 273 8.54 -17.09 2.63
N GLU A 274 7.81 -18.01 1.98
CA GLU A 274 7.69 -18.05 0.52
C GLU A 274 7.03 -16.79 -0.06
N ILE A 275 6.06 -16.20 0.64
CA ILE A 275 5.43 -14.93 0.22
C ILE A 275 6.40 -13.76 0.40
N ALA A 276 7.18 -13.76 1.49
CA ALA A 276 8.16 -12.71 1.78
C ALA A 276 9.28 -12.63 0.72
N LYS A 277 9.54 -13.71 -0.03
CA LYS A 277 10.51 -13.75 -1.15
C LYS A 277 9.99 -13.16 -2.46
N ILE A 278 8.68 -12.95 -2.58
CA ILE A 278 8.07 -12.50 -3.85
C ILE A 278 8.34 -11.00 -4.04
N SER A 279 9.07 -10.66 -5.12
CA SER A 279 9.32 -9.27 -5.50
C SER A 279 8.85 -8.95 -6.92
N SER A 280 8.42 -7.70 -7.15
CA SER A 280 8.08 -7.25 -8.51
C SER A 280 9.26 -7.36 -9.47
N THR A 281 10.50 -7.23 -8.97
CA THR A 281 11.71 -7.41 -9.79
C THR A 281 11.80 -8.83 -10.34
N LYS A 282 11.61 -9.85 -9.50
CA LYS A 282 11.58 -11.26 -9.93
C LYS A 282 10.55 -11.50 -11.04
N VAL A 283 9.35 -10.94 -10.91
CA VAL A 283 8.31 -11.03 -11.95
C VAL A 283 8.76 -10.40 -13.27
N ARG A 284 9.31 -9.18 -13.22
CA ARG A 284 9.78 -8.49 -14.43
C ARG A 284 10.94 -9.24 -15.09
N ASP A 285 11.82 -9.85 -14.31
CA ASP A 285 12.99 -10.57 -14.83
C ASP A 285 12.59 -11.87 -15.52
N ILE A 286 11.63 -12.62 -14.97
CA ILE A 286 11.03 -13.79 -15.63
C ILE A 286 10.40 -13.39 -16.96
N ILE A 287 9.58 -12.32 -16.98
CA ILE A 287 8.94 -11.85 -18.22
C ILE A 287 9.97 -11.43 -19.28
N ARG A 288 11.05 -10.74 -18.88
CA ARG A 288 12.08 -10.27 -19.83
C ARG A 288 12.95 -11.39 -20.39
N ASN A 289 13.29 -12.36 -19.55
CA ASN A 289 14.29 -13.37 -19.88
C ASN A 289 13.64 -14.62 -20.48
N GLU A 290 12.45 -14.98 -20.03
CA GLU A 290 11.84 -16.28 -20.31
C GLU A 290 10.64 -16.19 -21.27
N LEU A 291 9.95 -15.04 -21.39
CA LEU A 291 8.93 -14.83 -22.43
C LEU A 291 9.50 -14.35 -23.78
N LYS A 292 10.80 -14.59 -24.03
CA LYS A 292 11.41 -14.47 -25.37
C LYS A 292 10.98 -15.66 -26.24
N ILE A 293 9.70 -15.75 -26.60
CA ILE A 293 9.26 -16.68 -27.64
C ILE A 293 8.61 -15.85 -28.74
N LYS A 294 9.45 -15.20 -29.54
CA LYS A 294 9.10 -14.99 -30.94
C LYS A 294 9.53 -16.27 -31.67
N ASN A 295 8.52 -16.95 -32.19
CA ASN A 295 8.56 -18.07 -33.14
C ASN A 295 8.70 -19.47 -32.52
N LYS A 296 7.54 -20.14 -32.41
CA LYS A 296 7.29 -21.59 -32.49
C LYS A 296 8.08 -22.54 -31.55
N GLU A 297 7.34 -23.46 -30.93
CA GLU A 297 7.75 -24.86 -30.61
C GLU A 297 7.90 -25.39 -29.16
N ASN A 298 7.43 -24.74 -28.08
CA ASN A 298 7.17 -25.54 -26.87
C ASN A 298 6.04 -25.04 -25.95
N THR A 299 4.83 -25.56 -26.16
CA THR A 299 3.63 -25.27 -25.35
C THR A 299 3.83 -25.64 -23.87
N GLU A 300 4.62 -26.67 -23.57
CA GLU A 300 4.86 -27.11 -22.20
C GLU A 300 5.70 -26.12 -21.39
N GLU A 301 6.75 -25.55 -22.01
CA GLU A 301 7.61 -24.55 -21.38
C GLU A 301 6.86 -23.24 -21.15
N GLN A 302 6.00 -22.84 -22.10
CA GLN A 302 5.09 -21.71 -21.92
C GLN A 302 4.14 -21.92 -20.75
N ASN A 303 3.52 -23.10 -20.64
CA ASN A 303 2.64 -23.42 -19.52
C ASN A 303 3.37 -23.38 -18.17
N LYS A 304 4.62 -23.87 -18.12
CA LYS A 304 5.45 -23.79 -16.91
C LYS A 304 5.71 -22.34 -16.48
N ILE A 305 6.11 -21.46 -17.40
CA ILE A 305 6.36 -20.05 -17.09
C ILE A 305 5.07 -19.34 -16.62
N GLN A 306 3.93 -19.64 -17.27
CA GLN A 306 2.64 -19.08 -16.85
C GLN A 306 2.26 -19.54 -15.43
N ASN A 307 2.47 -20.80 -15.09
CA ASN A 307 2.21 -21.32 -13.74
C ASN A 307 3.09 -20.61 -12.69
N VAL A 308 4.39 -20.44 -12.97
CA VAL A 308 5.29 -19.68 -12.08
C VAL A 308 4.80 -18.24 -11.90
N LEU A 309 4.36 -17.57 -12.96
CA LEU A 309 3.84 -16.19 -12.84
C LEU A 309 2.52 -16.11 -12.06
N LEU A 310 1.66 -17.13 -12.14
CA LEU A 310 0.43 -17.23 -11.33
C LEU A 310 0.72 -17.45 -9.84
N GLU A 311 1.86 -18.06 -9.50
CA GLU A 311 2.32 -18.16 -8.10
C GLU A 311 2.88 -16.83 -7.57
N LEU A 312 3.39 -15.96 -8.46
CA LEU A 312 3.98 -14.68 -8.07
C LEU A 312 3.00 -13.51 -8.07
N CYS A 313 1.96 -13.54 -8.90
CA CYS A 313 1.00 -12.45 -9.07
C CYS A 313 -0.44 -12.96 -9.00
N PRO A 314 -1.39 -12.14 -8.50
CA PRO A 314 -2.80 -12.46 -8.65
C PRO A 314 -3.15 -12.66 -10.11
N LYS A 315 -3.97 -13.67 -10.42
CA LYS A 315 -4.33 -14.04 -11.80
C LYS A 315 -4.77 -12.85 -12.67
N PRO A 316 -5.63 -11.92 -12.21
CA PRO A 316 -6.03 -10.75 -13.03
C PRO A 316 -4.86 -9.80 -13.36
N ILE A 317 -3.86 -9.70 -12.48
CA ILE A 317 -2.65 -8.90 -12.73
C ILE A 317 -1.78 -9.57 -13.79
N PHE A 318 -1.59 -10.88 -13.68
CA PHE A 318 -0.88 -11.66 -14.68
C PHE A 318 -1.54 -11.53 -16.05
N GLU A 319 -2.86 -11.72 -16.13
CA GLU A 319 -3.63 -11.56 -17.38
C GLU A 319 -3.47 -10.16 -17.97
N PHE A 320 -3.55 -9.12 -17.13
CA PHE A 320 -3.34 -7.73 -17.57
C PHE A 320 -1.95 -7.53 -18.17
N VAL A 321 -0.91 -8.01 -17.49
CA VAL A 321 0.50 -7.89 -17.93
C VAL A 321 0.72 -8.56 -19.28
N ILE A 322 0.17 -9.76 -19.49
CA ILE A 322 0.28 -10.49 -20.76
C ILE A 322 -0.53 -9.81 -21.87
N GLN A 323 -1.78 -9.42 -21.60
CA GLN A 323 -2.65 -8.78 -22.59
C GLN A 323 -2.08 -7.44 -23.09
N LYS A 324 -1.39 -6.71 -22.21
CA LYS A 324 -0.79 -5.41 -22.51
C LYS A 324 0.66 -5.48 -22.97
N ASP A 325 1.22 -6.69 -23.10
CA ASP A 325 2.59 -6.93 -23.51
C ASP A 325 3.64 -6.19 -22.65
N LEU A 326 3.37 -6.07 -21.35
CA LEU A 326 4.19 -5.26 -20.45
C LEU A 326 5.52 -5.96 -20.11
N TYR A 327 6.54 -5.15 -19.84
CA TYR A 327 7.90 -5.56 -19.42
C TYR A 327 8.71 -6.36 -20.45
N ARG A 328 8.20 -6.65 -21.65
CA ARG A 328 9.01 -7.28 -22.70
C ARG A 328 10.10 -6.33 -23.21
N LYS A 329 11.29 -6.85 -23.54
CA LYS A 329 12.34 -6.05 -24.17
C LYS A 329 11.86 -5.57 -25.53
N VAL A 330 11.78 -4.25 -25.73
CA VAL A 330 11.63 -3.68 -27.07
C VAL A 330 12.87 -4.07 -27.86
N SER A 331 12.71 -4.82 -28.94
CA SER A 331 13.81 -5.06 -29.87
C SER A 331 14.20 -3.69 -30.43
N VAL A 332 15.39 -3.19 -30.07
CA VAL A 332 16.00 -2.06 -30.77
C VAL A 332 16.12 -2.52 -32.22
N LYS A 333 15.26 -2.01 -33.09
CA LYS A 333 15.52 -2.06 -34.52
C LYS A 333 16.77 -1.21 -34.70
N ASN A 334 17.90 -1.87 -34.97
CA ASN A 334 19.05 -1.18 -35.52
C ASN A 334 18.56 -0.46 -36.77
N ILE A 335 18.52 0.87 -36.70
CA ILE A 335 18.31 1.75 -37.85
C ILE A 335 19.58 1.71 -38.69
#